data_AF-A0A974DUM6-F1
#
_entry.id   AF-A0A974DUM6-F1
#
_cell.length_a   1.000
_cell.length_b   1.000
_cell.length_c   1.000
_cell.angle_alpha   90.00
_cell.angle_beta   90.00
_cell.angle_gamma   90.00
#
_symmetry.space_group_name_H-M   'P 1'
#
loop_
_entity.id
_entity.type
_entity.pdbx_description
1 polymer ?
#
loop_
_entity_poly.entity_id
_entity_poly.type
_entity_poly.pdbx_seq_one_letter_code
_entity_poly.pdbx_strand_id
1 'polypeptide(L)'
;GLNNQYAYVALFTVAQCRQLADADLRDALRQEDAANLVMTVADQQIYRGTKMVAASYLQIDNQHAVHAEARLLNGEGNAPSPVQDLINRNEDRGCVLFYTLNSPCTGLCVRIGGQYNILNKLNVFDNINNRALVYNDVYFADLTRKEDIVWAAWAAVNARIGFYRCFNNRCVRCFKNGTQNSNCYYT
;
A
#
# COMPACT_ATOMS: atom_id res chain seq x y z
N GLY A 1 -16.80 -4.15 -8.30
CA GLY A 1 -15.40 -3.72 -8.10
C GLY A 1 -15.38 -2.47 -7.25
N LEU A 2 -14.27 -2.18 -6.57
CA LEU A 2 -14.10 -0.94 -5.82
C LEU A 2 -13.78 0.20 -6.80
N ASN A 3 -14.67 1.18 -6.93
CA ASN A 3 -14.53 2.31 -7.87
C ASN A 3 -13.89 3.57 -7.25
N ASN A 4 -13.38 3.45 -6.02
CA ASN A 4 -12.83 4.56 -5.23
C ASN A 4 -11.34 4.32 -4.93
N GLN A 5 -10.60 5.34 -4.46
CA GLN A 5 -9.25 5.13 -3.96
C GLN A 5 -9.24 4.10 -2.82
N TYR A 6 -8.49 3.02 -3.01
CA TYR A 6 -8.31 1.96 -2.02
C TYR A 6 -6.85 1.51 -1.93
N ALA A 7 -6.53 0.83 -0.84
CA ALA A 7 -5.27 0.16 -0.62
C ALA A 7 -5.49 -1.15 0.14
N TYR A 8 -4.56 -2.08 -0.01
CA TYR A 8 -4.53 -3.31 0.79
C TYR A 8 -3.11 -3.75 1.07
N VAL A 9 -2.92 -4.47 2.17
CA VAL A 9 -1.68 -5.19 2.48
C VAL A 9 -2.01 -6.67 2.52
N ALA A 10 -1.29 -7.46 1.72
CA ALA A 10 -1.35 -8.91 1.72
C ALA A 10 -0.03 -9.50 2.27
N LEU A 11 -0.16 -10.52 3.11
CA LEU A 11 0.94 -11.33 3.62
C LEU A 11 0.95 -12.71 2.99
N PHE A 12 2.13 -13.17 2.63
CA PHE A 12 2.37 -14.49 2.07
C PHE A 12 3.44 -15.22 2.88
N THR A 13 3.30 -16.55 2.97
CA THR A 13 4.26 -17.42 3.65
C THR A 13 5.59 -17.51 2.92
N VAL A 14 6.65 -17.95 3.59
CA VAL A 14 7.96 -18.20 2.96
C VAL A 14 7.85 -19.14 1.76
N ALA A 15 7.00 -20.18 1.86
CA ALA A 15 6.75 -21.11 0.78
C ALA A 15 6.10 -20.41 -0.43
N GLN A 16 5.02 -19.66 -0.20
CA GLN A 16 4.31 -18.90 -1.24
C GLN A 16 5.22 -17.90 -1.94
N CYS A 17 6.14 -17.24 -1.21
CA CYS A 17 7.04 -16.26 -1.81
C CYS A 17 8.19 -16.87 -2.64
N ARG A 18 8.48 -18.17 -2.46
CA ARG A 18 9.50 -18.88 -3.25
C ARG A 18 8.93 -19.47 -4.53
N GLN A 19 7.69 -19.95 -4.47
CA GLN A 19 6.95 -20.51 -5.59
C GLN A 19 5.70 -19.64 -5.80
N LEU A 20 5.87 -18.55 -6.54
CA LEU A 20 4.79 -17.63 -6.88
C LEU A 20 4.19 -18.04 -8.23
N ALA A 21 3.52 -19.20 -8.31
CA ALA A 21 2.60 -19.41 -9.42
C ALA A 21 1.30 -18.63 -9.15
N ASP A 22 0.60 -18.22 -10.20
CA ASP A 22 -0.72 -17.58 -10.08
C ASP A 22 -1.69 -18.42 -9.23
N ALA A 23 -1.57 -19.75 -9.28
CA ALA A 23 -2.35 -20.66 -8.45
C ALA A 23 -2.06 -20.48 -6.95
N ASP A 24 -0.78 -20.37 -6.56
CA ASP A 24 -0.36 -20.21 -5.17
C ASP A 24 -0.82 -18.86 -4.59
N LEU A 25 -0.77 -17.80 -5.41
CA LEU A 25 -1.29 -16.48 -5.05
C LEU A 25 -2.82 -16.51 -4.89
N ARG A 26 -3.53 -17.17 -5.81
CA ARG A 26 -4.99 -17.32 -5.71
C ARG A 26 -5.37 -18.13 -4.48
N ASP A 27 -4.66 -19.20 -4.18
CA ASP A 27 -4.91 -20.03 -3.01
C ASP A 27 -4.62 -19.30 -1.70
N ALA A 28 -3.59 -18.46 -1.65
CA ALA A 28 -3.32 -17.58 -0.52
C ALA A 28 -4.49 -16.64 -0.23
N LEU A 29 -5.09 -16.08 -1.29
CA LEU A 29 -6.19 -15.12 -1.20
C LEU A 29 -7.58 -15.77 -1.08
N ARG A 30 -7.72 -17.07 -1.39
CA ARG A 30 -8.98 -17.82 -1.20
C ARG A 30 -9.42 -17.93 0.27
N GLN A 31 -8.51 -17.70 1.20
CA GLN A 31 -8.82 -17.63 2.63
C GLN A 31 -9.62 -16.37 2.99
N GLU A 32 -9.61 -15.36 2.12
CA GLU A 32 -10.35 -14.11 2.30
C GLU A 32 -11.78 -14.26 1.77
N ASP A 33 -12.74 -13.71 2.51
CA ASP A 33 -14.11 -13.54 2.01
C ASP A 33 -14.16 -12.33 1.08
N ALA A 34 -14.09 -12.58 -0.23
CA ALA A 34 -14.07 -11.53 -1.24
C ALA A 34 -15.34 -10.67 -1.24
N ALA A 35 -16.51 -11.24 -0.94
CA ALA A 35 -17.76 -10.48 -0.92
C ALA A 35 -17.79 -9.54 0.27
N ASN A 36 -17.44 -10.05 1.45
CA ASN A 36 -17.33 -9.25 2.66
C ASN A 36 -16.23 -8.18 2.55
N LEU A 37 -15.08 -8.51 1.94
CA LEU A 37 -14.01 -7.55 1.66
C LEU A 37 -14.53 -6.37 0.83
N VAL A 38 -15.17 -6.66 -0.30
CA VAL A 38 -15.68 -5.61 -1.20
C VAL A 38 -16.72 -4.75 -0.51
N MET A 39 -17.66 -5.36 0.23
CA MET A 39 -18.68 -4.62 0.97
C MET A 39 -18.06 -3.75 2.07
N THR A 40 -17.21 -4.32 2.92
CA THR A 40 -16.57 -3.62 4.04
C THR A 40 -15.77 -2.41 3.55
N VAL A 41 -14.99 -2.59 2.48
CA VAL A 41 -14.18 -1.51 1.91
C VAL A 41 -15.05 -0.47 1.21
N ALA A 42 -16.16 -0.86 0.57
CA ALA A 42 -17.11 0.08 -0.03
C ALA A 42 -17.80 0.96 1.02
N ASP A 43 -18.12 0.40 2.19
CA ASP A 43 -18.72 1.10 3.34
C ASP A 43 -17.71 1.94 4.14
N GLN A 44 -16.54 2.19 3.55
CA GLN A 44 -15.42 2.91 4.15
C GLN A 44 -14.98 2.31 5.49
N GLN A 45 -15.22 1.03 5.75
CA GLN A 45 -14.67 0.32 6.90
C GLN A 45 -13.32 -0.32 6.54
N ILE A 46 -12.56 -0.74 7.56
CA ILE A 46 -11.30 -1.45 7.36
C ILE A 46 -11.60 -2.94 7.37
N TYR A 47 -11.41 -3.60 6.24
CA TYR A 47 -11.45 -5.06 6.16
C TYR A 47 -10.23 -5.66 6.85
N ARG A 48 -10.47 -6.65 7.70
CA ARG A 48 -9.45 -7.38 8.46
C ARG A 48 -9.67 -8.88 8.30
N GLY A 49 -9.03 -9.46 7.29
CA GLY A 49 -9.05 -10.91 7.07
C GLY A 49 -7.75 -11.59 7.50
N THR A 50 -7.58 -12.87 7.17
CA THR A 50 -6.51 -13.69 7.74
C THR A 50 -5.13 -13.31 7.20
N LYS A 51 -5.05 -13.11 5.88
CA LYS A 51 -3.84 -12.79 5.11
C LYS A 51 -3.85 -11.37 4.55
N MET A 52 -4.97 -10.65 4.67
CA MET A 52 -5.10 -9.31 4.11
C MET A 52 -5.77 -8.32 5.07
N VAL A 53 -5.36 -7.05 4.97
CA VAL A 53 -6.15 -5.90 5.41
C VAL A 53 -6.36 -4.95 4.24
N ALA A 54 -7.55 -4.35 4.14
CA ALA A 54 -7.89 -3.46 3.04
C ALA A 54 -8.75 -2.29 3.54
N ALA A 55 -8.63 -1.13 2.89
CA ALA A 55 -9.41 0.05 3.19
C ALA A 55 -9.58 0.92 1.95
N SER A 56 -10.67 1.68 1.90
CA SER A 56 -10.81 2.84 1.03
C SER A 56 -10.41 4.10 1.78
N TYR A 57 -10.44 5.26 1.13
CA TYR A 57 -10.48 6.52 1.86
C TYR A 57 -11.66 6.57 2.84
N LEU A 58 -11.52 7.32 3.93
CA LEU A 58 -12.59 7.65 4.87
C LEU A 58 -12.90 9.14 4.76
N GLN A 59 -14.14 9.50 4.44
CA GLN A 59 -14.56 10.90 4.48
C GLN A 59 -14.84 11.27 5.94
N ILE A 60 -14.17 12.28 6.48
CA ILE A 60 -14.45 12.80 7.83
C ILE A 60 -15.52 13.90 7.75
N ASP A 61 -15.34 14.83 6.81
CA ASP A 61 -16.27 15.92 6.53
C ASP A 61 -16.14 16.33 5.05
N ASN A 62 -16.83 17.37 4.59
CA ASN A 62 -16.83 17.76 3.17
C ASN A 62 -15.46 18.20 2.61
N GLN A 63 -14.45 18.44 3.46
CA GLN A 63 -13.13 18.95 3.07
C GLN A 63 -11.99 18.00 3.46
N HIS A 64 -12.20 17.10 4.41
CA HIS A 64 -11.18 16.21 4.95
C HIS A 64 -11.51 14.75 4.70
N ALA A 65 -10.52 14.04 4.15
CA ALA A 65 -10.54 12.59 4.01
C ALA A 65 -9.22 11.98 4.48
N VAL A 66 -9.29 10.83 5.13
CA VAL A 66 -8.11 10.02 5.46
C VAL A 66 -7.88 9.02 4.34
N HIS A 67 -6.71 9.10 3.72
CA HIS A 67 -6.32 8.20 2.63
C HIS A 67 -6.15 6.76 3.12
N ALA A 68 -6.46 5.79 2.25
CA ALA A 68 -6.43 4.37 2.57
C ALA A 68 -5.08 3.91 3.16
N GLU A 69 -3.97 4.41 2.60
CA GLU A 69 -2.62 4.10 3.05
C GLU A 69 -2.40 4.49 4.52
N ALA A 70 -2.87 5.68 4.90
CA ALA A 70 -2.77 6.18 6.26
C ALA A 70 -3.70 5.41 7.20
N ARG A 71 -4.90 5.02 6.74
CA ARG A 71 -5.82 4.20 7.54
C ARG A 71 -5.26 2.82 7.86
N LEU A 72 -4.52 2.22 6.93
CA LEU A 72 -3.93 0.90 7.12
C LEU A 72 -2.68 0.93 8.01
N LEU A 73 -1.87 1.99 7.92
CA LEU A 73 -0.58 2.09 8.59
C LEU A 73 -0.60 2.83 9.93
N ASN A 74 -1.60 3.69 10.16
CA ASN A 74 -1.77 4.37 11.44
C ASN A 74 -2.71 3.55 12.35
N GLY A 75 -2.32 3.44 13.62
CA GLY A 75 -3.19 2.91 14.67
C GLY A 75 -4.04 4.01 15.30
N GLU A 76 -5.02 3.60 16.09
CA GLU A 76 -5.82 4.51 16.91
C GLU A 76 -5.25 4.56 18.32
N GLY A 77 -4.76 5.73 18.74
CA GLY A 77 -4.10 5.89 20.04
C GLY A 77 -2.89 4.96 20.20
N ASN A 78 -2.93 4.11 21.23
CA ASN A 78 -1.88 3.13 21.52
C ASN A 78 -2.10 1.76 20.84
N ALA A 79 -3.20 1.57 20.12
CA ALA A 79 -3.49 0.31 19.45
C ALA A 79 -2.55 0.10 18.23
N PRO A 80 -2.18 -1.15 17.92
CA PRO A 80 -1.45 -1.44 16.69
C PRO A 80 -2.29 -1.02 15.46
N SER A 81 -1.62 -0.57 14.40
CA SER A 81 -2.28 -0.32 13.12
C SER A 81 -2.88 -1.60 12.53
N PRO A 82 -3.86 -1.53 11.62
CA PRO A 82 -4.37 -2.71 10.93
C PRO A 82 -3.28 -3.59 10.34
N VAL A 83 -2.24 -2.99 9.75
CA VAL A 83 -1.10 -3.71 9.19
C VAL A 83 -0.23 -4.35 10.26
N GLN A 84 0.05 -3.64 11.36
CA GLN A 84 0.82 -4.19 12.48
C GLN A 84 0.07 -5.38 13.11
N ASP A 85 -1.24 -5.27 13.28
CA ASP A 85 -2.11 -6.35 13.76
C ASP A 85 -2.07 -7.56 12.82
N LEU A 86 -2.19 -7.34 11.50
CA LEU A 86 -2.05 -8.41 10.49
C LEU A 86 -0.69 -9.13 10.58
N ILE A 87 0.40 -8.39 10.77
CA ILE A 87 1.76 -8.95 10.90
C ILE A 87 1.92 -9.71 12.23
N ASN A 88 1.34 -9.21 13.32
CA ASN A 88 1.45 -9.83 14.63
C ASN A 88 0.74 -11.19 14.68
N ARG A 89 -0.40 -11.34 13.98
CA ARG A 89 -1.15 -12.61 13.93
C ARG A 89 -0.62 -13.62 12.91
N ASN A 90 0.39 -13.27 12.12
CA ASN A 90 0.98 -14.13 11.09
C ASN A 90 2.48 -14.33 11.35
N GLU A 91 2.84 -15.49 11.93
CA GLU A 91 4.24 -15.83 12.22
C GLU A 91 5.06 -16.11 10.96
N ASP A 92 4.52 -16.88 10.02
CA ASP A 92 5.15 -17.17 8.72
C ASP A 92 4.91 -16.01 7.73
N ARG A 93 5.82 -15.04 7.76
CA ARG A 93 5.82 -13.82 6.93
C ARG A 93 6.98 -13.82 5.93
N GLY A 94 6.80 -14.52 4.82
CA GLY A 94 7.80 -14.59 3.75
C GLY A 94 7.93 -13.29 2.96
N CYS A 95 6.80 -12.70 2.58
CA CYS A 95 6.76 -11.47 1.79
C CYS A 95 5.47 -10.67 1.98
N VAL A 96 5.57 -9.37 1.68
CA VAL A 96 4.49 -8.39 1.75
C VAL A 96 4.27 -7.76 0.38
N LEU A 97 2.99 -7.64 0.02
CA LEU A 97 2.53 -6.73 -1.02
C LEU A 97 1.63 -5.67 -0.39
N PHE A 98 2.09 -4.42 -0.42
CA PHE A 98 1.27 -3.26 -0.10
C PHE A 98 0.82 -2.60 -1.40
N TYR A 99 -0.42 -2.85 -1.80
CA TYR A 99 -0.99 -2.28 -3.01
C TYR A 99 -1.78 -1.01 -2.71
N THR A 100 -1.68 -0.02 -3.57
CA THR A 100 -2.50 1.19 -3.57
C THR A 100 -3.02 1.46 -4.98
N LEU A 101 -4.28 1.90 -5.13
CA LEU A 101 -4.79 2.23 -6.47
C LEU A 101 -4.02 3.41 -7.08
N ASN A 102 -3.87 4.47 -6.30
CA ASN A 102 -3.06 5.64 -6.66
C ASN A 102 -1.75 5.66 -5.85
N SER A 103 -0.71 6.30 -6.38
CA SER A 103 0.55 6.50 -5.67
C SER A 103 0.32 7.23 -4.34
N PRO A 104 1.05 6.90 -3.26
CA PRO A 104 1.00 7.67 -2.02
C PRO A 104 1.24 9.16 -2.29
N CYS A 105 0.25 9.99 -1.97
CA CYS A 105 0.29 11.39 -2.39
C CYS A 105 1.37 12.19 -1.66
N THR A 106 1.97 13.15 -2.36
CA THR A 106 3.07 13.94 -1.78
C THR A 106 2.60 14.95 -0.73
N GLY A 107 1.35 15.40 -0.83
CA GLY A 107 0.77 16.43 0.04
C GLY A 107 0.32 15.95 1.43
N LEU A 108 0.02 14.65 1.57
CA LEU A 108 -0.56 14.07 2.78
C LEU A 108 0.21 12.82 3.24
N CYS A 109 0.19 11.77 2.43
CA CYS A 109 0.77 10.47 2.78
C CYS A 109 2.29 10.55 2.97
N VAL A 110 2.98 11.31 2.12
CA VAL A 110 4.46 11.38 2.14
C VAL A 110 4.97 12.68 2.76
N ARG A 111 4.08 13.59 3.18
CA ARG A 111 4.46 14.87 3.78
C ARG A 111 5.10 14.68 5.15
N ILE A 112 6.40 14.93 5.26
CA ILE A 112 7.16 14.81 6.52
C ILE A 112 6.52 15.67 7.62
N GLY A 113 6.34 15.09 8.81
CA GLY A 113 5.68 15.74 9.95
C GLY A 113 4.16 15.87 9.85
N GLY A 114 3.54 15.41 8.77
CA GLY A 114 2.07 15.37 8.63
C GLY A 114 1.44 14.30 9.51
N GLN A 115 0.25 14.58 10.05
CA GLN A 115 -0.50 13.64 10.91
C GLN A 115 -0.76 12.27 10.24
N TYR A 116 -1.01 12.28 8.93
CA TYR A 116 -1.30 11.07 8.15
C TYR A 116 -0.09 10.57 7.36
N ASN A 117 1.12 11.01 7.74
CA ASN A 117 2.35 10.58 7.11
C ASN A 117 2.57 9.08 7.30
N ILE A 118 2.90 8.38 6.22
CA ILE A 118 3.13 6.93 6.23
C ILE A 118 4.59 6.55 6.30
N LEU A 119 5.54 7.48 6.06
CA LEU A 119 6.95 7.15 5.86
C LEU A 119 7.51 6.34 7.02
N ASN A 120 7.47 6.86 8.25
CA ASN A 120 8.02 6.13 9.39
C ASN A 120 7.18 4.90 9.79
N LYS A 121 5.95 4.79 9.29
CA LYS A 121 5.07 3.64 9.53
C LYS A 121 5.41 2.46 8.63
N LEU A 122 6.06 2.70 7.49
CA LEU A 122 6.55 1.63 6.60
C LEU A 122 7.58 0.70 7.28
N ASN A 123 8.23 1.16 8.35
CA ASN A 123 9.14 0.36 9.17
C ASN A 123 8.46 -0.87 9.81
N VAL A 124 7.11 -0.91 9.83
CA VAL A 124 6.33 -2.09 10.20
C VAL A 124 6.76 -3.34 9.40
N PHE A 125 7.31 -3.15 8.20
CA PHE A 125 7.76 -4.21 7.32
C PHE A 125 9.26 -4.55 7.45
N ASP A 126 10.03 -3.91 8.34
CA ASP A 126 11.50 -4.02 8.35
C ASP A 126 12.00 -5.44 8.54
N ASN A 127 11.26 -6.25 9.32
CA ASN A 127 11.57 -7.66 9.60
C ASN A 127 11.07 -8.64 8.52
N ILE A 128 10.63 -8.14 7.35
CA ILE A 128 10.15 -8.94 6.21
C ILE A 128 11.08 -8.71 5.03
N ASN A 129 11.78 -9.76 4.59
CA ASN A 129 12.84 -9.66 3.57
C ASN A 129 12.32 -9.14 2.22
N ASN A 130 11.19 -9.67 1.76
CA ASN A 130 10.61 -9.34 0.47
C ASN A 130 9.38 -8.46 0.67
N ARG A 131 9.53 -7.15 0.45
CA ARG A 131 8.47 -6.17 0.69
C ARG A 131 8.38 -5.18 -0.45
N ALA A 132 7.17 -4.98 -0.97
CA ALA A 132 6.92 -4.04 -2.04
C ALA A 132 5.69 -3.18 -1.74
N LEU A 133 5.80 -1.88 -2.00
CA LEU A 133 4.67 -0.99 -2.19
C LEU A 133 4.48 -0.80 -3.69
N VAL A 134 3.29 -1.18 -4.17
CA VAL A 134 2.90 -1.15 -5.57
C VAL A 134 1.74 -0.20 -5.75
N TYR A 135 1.81 0.67 -6.74
CA TYR A 135 0.67 1.50 -7.15
C TYR A 135 0.32 1.33 -8.63
N ASN A 136 -0.91 1.66 -9.02
CA ASN A 136 -1.36 1.60 -10.42
C ASN A 136 -1.18 2.95 -11.12
N ASP A 137 -1.82 3.98 -10.57
CA ASP A 137 -1.87 5.32 -11.18
C ASP A 137 -1.19 6.37 -10.32
N VAL A 138 -0.69 7.43 -10.96
CA VAL A 138 -0.17 8.59 -10.23
C VAL A 138 -1.35 9.34 -9.62
N TYR A 139 -1.24 9.70 -8.33
CA TYR A 139 -2.27 10.50 -7.68
C TYR A 139 -2.45 11.82 -8.43
N PHE A 140 -3.67 12.09 -8.90
CA PHE A 140 -3.92 13.16 -9.88
C PHE A 140 -3.43 14.54 -9.44
N ALA A 141 -3.49 14.86 -8.14
CA ALA A 141 -3.03 16.16 -7.64
C ALA A 141 -1.50 16.30 -7.62
N ASP A 142 -0.75 15.20 -7.77
CA ASP A 142 0.69 15.22 -7.92
C ASP A 142 1.11 15.42 -9.41
N LEU A 143 0.18 15.30 -10.36
CA LEU A 143 0.44 15.59 -11.79
C LEU A 143 0.58 17.09 -12.07
N THR A 144 0.01 17.95 -11.22
CA THR A 144 0.14 19.41 -11.33
C THR A 144 1.23 19.98 -10.42
N ARG A 145 1.90 19.13 -9.64
CA ARG A 145 3.04 19.52 -8.79
C ARG A 145 4.33 19.51 -9.61
N LYS A 146 5.33 20.23 -9.10
CA LYS A 146 6.67 20.15 -9.67
C LYS A 146 7.21 18.73 -9.52
N GLU A 147 7.70 18.19 -10.63
CA GLU A 147 8.13 16.80 -10.73
C GLU A 147 9.26 16.45 -9.75
N ASP A 148 10.20 17.37 -9.51
CA ASP A 148 11.30 17.21 -8.55
C ASP A 148 10.79 16.97 -7.11
N ILE A 149 9.72 17.67 -6.71
CA ILE A 149 9.05 17.47 -5.43
C ILE A 149 8.42 16.07 -5.36
N VAL A 150 7.80 15.63 -6.46
CA VAL A 150 7.15 14.31 -6.51
C VAL A 150 8.19 13.20 -6.39
N TRP A 151 9.25 13.27 -7.19
CA TRP A 151 10.32 12.29 -7.13
C TRP A 151 11.07 12.27 -5.80
N ALA A 152 11.30 13.43 -5.18
CA ALA A 152 11.92 13.49 -3.85
C ALA A 152 11.05 12.77 -2.80
N ALA A 153 9.73 12.96 -2.84
CA ALA A 153 8.80 12.24 -1.97
C ALA A 153 8.82 10.73 -2.24
N TRP A 154 8.73 10.31 -3.49
CA TRP A 154 8.78 8.89 -3.85
C TRP A 154 10.12 8.23 -3.55
N ALA A 155 11.23 8.96 -3.62
CA ALA A 155 12.53 8.48 -3.18
C ALA A 155 12.53 8.18 -1.67
N ALA A 156 11.85 9.00 -0.87
CA ALA A 156 11.69 8.75 0.56
C ALA A 156 10.86 7.48 0.87
N VAL A 157 9.88 7.15 0.02
CA VAL A 157 9.15 5.87 0.09
C VAL A 157 10.07 4.71 -0.28
N ASN A 158 10.77 4.81 -1.41
CA ASN A 158 11.69 3.77 -1.91
C ASN A 158 12.83 3.45 -0.93
N ALA A 159 13.26 4.42 -0.12
CA ALA A 159 14.26 4.21 0.92
C ALA A 159 13.81 3.24 2.03
N ARG A 160 12.50 2.94 2.13
CA ARG A 160 11.91 2.15 3.23
C ARG A 160 11.29 0.84 2.75
N ILE A 161 10.71 0.85 1.56
CA ILE A 161 10.06 -0.31 0.94
C ILE A 161 10.29 -0.28 -0.56
N GLY A 162 10.41 -1.45 -1.20
CA GLY A 162 10.57 -1.51 -2.65
C GLY A 162 9.39 -0.83 -3.35
N PHE A 163 9.63 0.22 -4.11
CA PHE A 163 8.57 1.04 -4.70
C PHE A 163 8.42 0.76 -6.20
N TYR A 164 7.21 0.34 -6.60
CA TYR A 164 6.90 -0.12 -7.95
C TYR A 164 5.61 0.49 -8.45
N ARG A 165 5.53 0.68 -9.77
CA ARG A 165 4.27 0.92 -10.47
C ARG A 165 3.91 -0.32 -11.28
N CYS A 166 2.68 -0.79 -11.16
CA CYS A 166 2.15 -1.85 -12.01
C CYS A 166 0.96 -1.31 -12.79
N PHE A 167 1.04 -1.28 -14.12
CA PHE A 167 0.01 -0.78 -15.03
C PHE A 167 0.02 -1.60 -16.31
N ASN A 168 -1.11 -1.81 -16.98
CA ASN A 168 -1.19 -2.62 -18.22
C ASN A 168 -0.49 -4.00 -18.11
N ASN A 169 -0.69 -4.72 -17.01
CA ASN A 169 -0.08 -6.04 -16.74
C ASN A 169 1.46 -6.05 -16.71
N ARG A 170 2.11 -4.90 -16.53
CA ARG A 170 3.57 -4.77 -16.41
C ARG A 170 3.90 -4.01 -15.14
N CYS A 171 4.93 -4.47 -14.44
CA CYS A 171 5.42 -3.86 -13.22
C CYS A 171 6.84 -3.32 -13.43
N VAL A 172 7.07 -2.08 -13.03
CA VAL A 172 8.37 -1.41 -13.11
C VAL A 172 8.79 -0.91 -11.74
N ARG A 173 10.07 -1.12 -11.40
CA ARG A 173 10.65 -0.52 -10.20
C ARG A 173 10.90 0.96 -10.47
N CYS A 174 10.46 1.82 -9.56
CA CYS A 174 10.56 3.27 -9.74
C CYS A 174 11.97 3.81 -9.54
N PHE A 175 12.80 3.08 -8.79
CA PHE A 175 14.19 3.44 -8.56
C PHE A 175 15.08 2.21 -8.75
N LYS A 176 16.06 2.32 -9.65
CA LYS A 176 17.09 1.29 -9.85
C LYS A 176 18.46 1.95 -9.75
N ASN A 177 19.28 1.52 -8.80
CA ASN A 177 20.62 2.07 -8.54
C ASN A 177 20.62 3.61 -8.36
N GLY A 178 19.60 4.16 -7.71
CA GLY A 178 19.45 5.61 -7.51
C GLY A 178 18.86 6.37 -8.70
N THR A 179 18.69 5.73 -9.85
CA THR A 179 18.08 6.35 -11.04
C THR A 179 16.56 6.17 -11.02
N GLN A 180 15.85 7.25 -11.33
CA GLN A 180 14.39 7.27 -11.49
C GLN A 180 13.99 6.56 -12.79
N ASN A 181 12.92 5.78 -12.74
CA ASN A 181 12.32 5.18 -13.92
C ASN A 181 11.10 6.01 -14.35
N SER A 182 11.23 6.74 -15.45
CA SER A 182 10.17 7.65 -15.95
C SER A 182 8.81 6.97 -16.13
N ASN A 183 8.76 5.66 -16.40
CA ASN A 183 7.49 4.90 -16.50
C ASN A 183 6.69 4.86 -15.19
N CYS A 184 7.29 5.25 -14.05
CA CYS A 184 6.56 5.40 -12.79
C CYS A 184 5.75 6.71 -12.69
N TYR A 185 6.11 7.73 -13.46
CA TYR A 185 5.39 9.01 -13.47
C TYR A 185 4.59 9.21 -14.76
N TYR A 186 5.19 8.86 -15.90
CA TYR A 186 4.61 9.03 -17.23
C TYR A 186 3.92 7.76 -17.72
N THR A 187 2.95 7.92 -18.61
CA THR A 187 2.26 6.82 -19.32
C THR A 187 2.76 6.71 -20.75
#